data_AF-A0A193CHA6-F1
#
_entry.id   AF-A0A193CHA6-F1
#
_cell.length_a   1.000
_cell.length_b   1.000
_cell.length_c   1.000
_cell.angle_alpha   90.00
_cell.angle_beta   90.00
_cell.angle_gamma   90.00
#
_symmetry.space_group_name_H-M   'P 1'
#
loop_
_entity.id
_entity.type
_entity.pdbx_description
1 polymer ?
#
loop_
_entity_poly.entity_id
_entity_poly.type
_entity_poly.pdbx_seq_one_letter_code
_entity_poly.pdbx_strand_id
1 'polypeptide(L)'
;HVTTSEAFSYYTWLEAMYGNFTGDWAPLKEAWEVMEDWIIPDSTEQPGMSQYNPSSPATYANEYELPDYYPSKLEFNSVSVGQDPVFTDLKSAYGADMYLMHWL
;
A
#
# COMPACT_ATOMS: atom_id res chain seq x y z
N HIS A 1 -8.15 18.49 8.50
CA HIS A 1 -8.79 17.17 8.56
C HIS A 1 -8.07 16.21 7.60
N VAL A 2 -6.75 16.07 7.74
CA VAL A 2 -6.02 14.95 7.11
C VAL A 2 -6.32 13.69 7.94
N THR A 3 -6.27 12.51 7.33
CA THR A 3 -6.46 11.21 7.99
C THR A 3 -5.34 10.25 7.57
N THR A 4 -5.30 9.04 8.12
CA THR A 4 -4.25 8.03 7.83
C THR A 4 -4.87 6.65 7.62
N SER A 5 -4.15 5.73 6.98
CA SER A 5 -4.56 4.31 6.93
C SER A 5 -4.74 3.69 8.31
N GLU A 6 -4.02 4.20 9.32
CA GLU A 6 -4.24 3.81 10.72
C GLU A 6 -5.68 4.12 11.15
N ALA A 7 -6.21 5.29 10.82
CA ALA A 7 -7.59 5.66 11.15
C ALA A 7 -8.62 4.74 10.47
N PHE A 8 -8.40 4.35 9.22
CA PHE A 8 -9.25 3.37 8.53
C PHE A 8 -9.20 2.01 9.23
N SER A 9 -8.01 1.55 9.66
CA SER A 9 -7.89 0.31 10.43
C SER A 9 -8.62 0.36 11.78
N TYR A 10 -8.58 1.50 12.48
CA TYR A 10 -9.33 1.70 13.73
C TYR A 10 -10.83 1.78 13.50
N TYR A 11 -11.29 2.36 12.39
CA TYR A 11 -12.69 2.37 12.02
C TYR A 11 -13.21 0.94 11.81
N THR A 12 -12.52 0.13 11.00
CA THR A 12 -12.86 -1.29 10.82
C THR A 12 -12.85 -2.05 12.14
N TRP A 13 -11.86 -1.81 13.01
CA TRP A 13 -11.79 -2.48 14.29
C TRP A 13 -12.95 -2.09 15.23
N LEU A 14 -13.32 -0.82 15.26
CA LEU A 14 -14.45 -0.32 16.04
C LEU A 14 -15.75 -1.02 15.62
N GLU A 15 -16.02 -1.09 14.32
CA GLU A 15 -17.25 -1.69 13.80
C GLU A 15 -17.27 -3.21 13.94
N ALA A 16 -16.11 -3.87 13.93
CA ALA A 16 -16.01 -5.29 14.28
C ALA A 16 -16.40 -5.54 15.76
N MET A 17 -16.02 -4.64 16.68
CA MET A 17 -16.46 -4.72 18.07
C MET A 17 -17.95 -4.43 18.22
N TYR A 18 -18.48 -3.44 17.49
CA TYR A 18 -19.90 -3.16 17.45
C TYR A 18 -20.71 -4.40 17.01
N GLY A 19 -20.30 -5.05 15.91
CA GLY A 19 -20.94 -6.27 15.44
C GLY A 19 -20.85 -7.43 16.44
N ASN A 20 -19.73 -7.59 17.14
CA ASN A 20 -19.60 -8.59 18.20
C ASN A 20 -20.58 -8.37 19.36
N PHE A 21 -20.83 -7.13 19.78
CA PHE A 21 -21.72 -6.83 20.91
C PHE A 21 -23.20 -6.77 20.55
N THR A 22 -23.54 -6.44 19.29
CA THR A 22 -24.92 -6.17 18.87
C THR A 22 -25.49 -7.23 17.93
N GLY A 23 -24.62 -7.97 17.23
CA GLY A 23 -25.00 -8.83 16.12
C GLY A 23 -25.25 -8.09 14.79
N ASP A 24 -25.13 -6.76 14.77
CA ASP A 24 -25.27 -5.95 13.55
C ASP A 24 -23.90 -5.71 12.89
N TRP A 25 -23.72 -6.30 11.71
CA TRP A 25 -22.47 -6.27 10.95
C TRP A 25 -22.50 -5.30 9.77
N ALA A 26 -23.61 -4.58 9.56
CA ALA A 26 -23.70 -3.62 8.45
C ALA A 26 -22.64 -2.50 8.53
N PRO A 27 -22.36 -1.91 9.71
CA PRO A 27 -21.33 -0.87 9.82
C PRO A 27 -19.92 -1.37 9.50
N LEU A 28 -19.60 -2.63 9.79
CA LEU A 28 -18.29 -3.21 9.42
C LEU A 28 -18.13 -3.30 7.89
N LYS A 29 -19.21 -3.64 7.19
CA LYS A 29 -19.21 -3.66 5.72
C LYS A 29 -18.99 -2.26 5.15
N GLU A 30 -19.69 -1.26 5.70
CA GLU A 30 -19.52 0.14 5.31
C GLU A 30 -18.09 0.64 5.57
N ALA A 31 -17.50 0.30 6.72
CA ALA A 31 -16.13 0.68 7.04
C ALA A 31 -15.11 0.10 6.03
N TRP A 32 -15.36 -1.11 5.53
CA TRP A 32 -14.52 -1.72 4.49
C TRP A 32 -14.75 -1.09 3.11
N GLU A 33 -16.01 -0.83 2.73
CA GLU A 33 -16.35 -0.15 1.47
C GLU A 33 -15.68 1.23 1.39
N VAL A 34 -15.74 2.01 2.48
CA VAL A 34 -15.06 3.32 2.57
C VAL A 34 -13.53 3.17 2.47
N MET A 35 -12.94 2.09 2.99
CA MET A 35 -11.51 1.82 2.85
C MET A 35 -11.13 1.53 1.39
N GLU A 36 -11.88 0.67 0.72
CA GLU A 36 -11.65 0.34 -0.70
C GLU A 36 -11.83 1.56 -1.61
N ASP A 37 -12.84 2.38 -1.35
CA ASP A 37 -13.18 3.52 -2.21
C ASP A 37 -12.16 4.66 -2.15
N TRP A 38 -11.43 4.83 -1.03
CA TRP A 38 -10.71 6.08 -0.76
C TRP A 38 -9.24 5.96 -0.43
N ILE A 39 -8.79 4.85 0.15
CA ILE A 39 -7.39 4.76 0.61
C ILE A 39 -6.63 3.58 0.03
N ILE A 40 -7.32 2.61 -0.56
CA ILE A 40 -6.70 1.59 -1.42
C ILE A 40 -6.76 2.13 -2.86
N PRO A 41 -5.63 2.49 -3.48
CA PRO A 41 -5.67 3.07 -4.81
C PRO A 41 -6.22 2.07 -5.84
N ASP A 42 -7.14 2.51 -6.70
CA ASP A 42 -7.67 1.65 -7.75
C ASP A 42 -6.70 1.53 -8.96
N SER A 43 -7.09 0.75 -9.97
CA SER A 43 -6.27 0.53 -11.18
C SER A 43 -5.95 1.81 -11.96
N THR A 44 -6.81 2.84 -11.88
CA THR A 44 -6.61 4.14 -12.53
C THR A 44 -5.61 5.01 -11.77
N GLU A 45 -5.45 4.76 -10.48
CA GLU A 45 -4.53 5.45 -9.58
C GLU A 45 -3.17 4.75 -9.47
N GLN A 46 -3.05 3.51 -9.97
CA GLN A 46 -1.78 2.76 -10.09
C GLN A 46 -1.37 2.50 -11.56
N PRO A 47 -1.40 3.50 -12.47
CA PRO A 47 -1.16 3.25 -13.88
C PRO A 47 0.26 2.76 -14.13
N GLY A 48 0.37 1.63 -14.85
CA GLY A 48 1.66 1.07 -15.26
C GLY A 48 2.24 0.02 -14.29
N MET A 49 1.56 -0.32 -13.20
CA MET A 49 2.03 -1.37 -12.27
C MET A 49 2.24 -2.73 -12.97
N SER A 50 1.50 -2.99 -14.05
CA SER A 50 1.70 -4.15 -14.91
C SER A 50 3.10 -4.27 -15.54
N GLN A 51 3.85 -3.16 -15.63
CA GLN A 51 5.20 -3.07 -16.17
C GLN A 51 6.29 -3.32 -15.12
N TYR A 52 5.94 -3.47 -13.84
CA TYR A 52 6.91 -3.78 -12.79
C TYR A 52 7.73 -5.02 -13.12
N ASN A 53 9.05 -4.91 -12.93
CA ASN A 53 9.99 -6.00 -13.19
C ASN A 53 10.56 -6.53 -11.86
N PRO A 54 10.14 -7.72 -11.40
CA PRO A 54 10.62 -8.28 -10.13
C PRO A 54 12.11 -8.62 -10.13
N SER A 55 12.75 -8.75 -11.29
CA SER A 55 14.22 -8.94 -11.39
C SER A 55 15.02 -7.63 -11.29
N SER A 56 14.35 -6.48 -11.34
CA SER A 56 14.93 -5.13 -11.22
C SER A 56 13.94 -4.22 -10.47
N PRO A 57 13.69 -4.48 -9.17
CA PRO A 57 12.54 -3.93 -8.46
C PRO A 57 12.63 -2.43 -8.16
N ALA A 58 13.85 -1.90 -7.99
CA ALA A 58 14.09 -0.49 -7.68
C ALA A 58 15.53 -0.07 -8.02
N THR A 59 15.81 1.24 -7.95
CA THR A 59 17.18 1.78 -7.94
C THR A 59 17.52 2.25 -6.53
N TYR A 60 18.71 1.91 -6.04
CA TYR A 60 19.17 2.29 -4.70
C TYR A 60 19.35 3.82 -4.56
N ALA A 61 19.00 4.34 -3.39
CA ALA A 61 19.35 5.67 -2.89
C ALA A 61 19.62 5.57 -1.39
N ASN A 62 20.53 6.41 -0.88
CA ASN A 62 20.78 6.48 0.56
C ASN A 62 19.61 7.15 1.29
N GLU A 63 19.34 6.71 2.51
CA GLU A 63 18.72 7.56 3.52
C GLU A 63 19.79 8.38 4.24
N TYR A 64 19.42 9.54 4.76
CA TYR A 64 20.34 10.41 5.51
C TYR A 64 19.70 10.86 6.82
N GLU A 65 20.54 11.18 7.79
CA GLU A 65 20.12 11.51 9.16
C GLU A 65 19.42 12.88 9.26
N LEU A 66 19.62 13.76 8.26
CA LEU A 66 19.07 15.11 8.23
C LEU A 66 18.41 15.43 6.87
N PRO A 67 17.31 16.20 6.84
CA PRO A 67 16.66 16.62 5.60
C PRO A 67 17.55 17.42 4.66
N ASP A 68 18.50 18.19 5.18
CA ASP A 68 19.40 19.06 4.39
C ASP A 68 20.31 18.29 3.42
N TYR A 69 20.46 16.98 3.61
CA TYR A 69 21.21 16.11 2.71
C TYR A 69 20.39 15.57 1.53
N TYR A 70 19.09 15.86 1.47
CA TYR A 70 18.24 15.53 0.34
C TYR A 70 18.25 16.66 -0.71
N PRO A 71 18.10 16.35 -2.02
CA PRO A 71 17.70 15.06 -2.59
C PRO A 71 18.81 14.01 -2.59
N SER A 72 18.44 12.78 -2.22
CA SER A 72 19.35 11.64 -2.28
C SER A 72 19.60 11.23 -3.74
N LYS A 73 20.87 11.02 -4.09
CA LYS A 73 21.27 10.59 -5.42
C LYS A 73 20.88 9.12 -5.65
N LEU A 74 20.27 8.85 -6.80
CA LEU A 74 20.05 7.50 -7.30
C LEU A 74 21.36 6.91 -7.82
N GLU A 75 21.71 5.72 -7.36
CA GLU A 75 22.93 5.01 -7.69
C GLU A 75 22.66 3.90 -8.72
N PHE A 76 22.60 4.31 -9.98
CA PHE A 76 22.39 3.39 -11.11
C PHE A 76 23.64 2.57 -11.38
N ASN A 77 23.50 1.24 -11.46
CA ASN A 77 24.56 0.28 -11.81
C ASN A 77 25.78 0.24 -10.88
N SER A 78 25.86 1.10 -9.87
CA SER A 78 26.94 1.15 -8.87
C SER A 78 26.60 0.33 -7.61
N VAL A 79 25.31 0.12 -7.32
CA VAL A 79 24.82 -0.71 -6.21
C VAL A 79 23.90 -1.80 -6.75
N SER A 80 24.20 -3.06 -6.41
CA SER A 80 23.35 -4.20 -6.75
C SER A 80 22.11 -4.26 -5.85
N VAL A 81 20.94 -4.48 -6.44
CA VAL A 81 19.68 -4.74 -5.73
C VAL A 81 19.27 -6.21 -5.85
N GLY A 82 18.41 -6.67 -4.95
CA GLY A 82 17.87 -8.03 -4.96
C GLY A 82 16.79 -8.26 -6.03
N GLN A 83 16.23 -9.46 -6.01
CA GLN A 83 15.03 -9.82 -6.78
C GLN A 83 13.82 -9.89 -5.84
N ASP A 84 12.65 -9.48 -6.31
CA ASP A 84 11.38 -9.64 -5.62
C ASP A 84 10.82 -11.05 -5.87
N PRO A 85 10.73 -11.89 -4.82
CA PRO A 85 10.30 -13.28 -4.97
C PRO A 85 8.77 -13.47 -4.91
N VAL A 86 7.97 -12.44 -4.60
CA VAL A 86 6.53 -12.60 -4.32
C VAL A 86 5.62 -11.99 -5.39
N PHE A 87 6.07 -10.98 -6.14
CA PHE A 87 5.22 -10.30 -7.11
C PHE A 87 4.61 -11.23 -8.17
N THR A 88 5.37 -12.21 -8.67
CA THR A 88 4.87 -13.11 -9.72
C THR A 88 3.69 -13.95 -9.23
N ASP A 89 3.75 -14.43 -7.99
CA ASP A 89 2.69 -15.24 -7.38
C ASP A 89 1.44 -14.39 -7.12
N LEU A 90 1.63 -13.21 -6.51
CA LEU A 90 0.54 -12.26 -6.27
C LEU A 90 -0.13 -11.82 -7.58
N LYS A 91 0.65 -11.50 -8.61
CA LYS A 91 0.13 -11.12 -9.92
C LYS A 91 -0.68 -12.23 -10.59
N SER A 92 -0.25 -13.48 -10.42
CA SER A 92 -0.99 -14.63 -10.94
C SER A 92 -2.34 -14.82 -10.28
N ALA A 93 -2.47 -14.47 -8.99
CA ALA A 93 -3.70 -14.64 -8.23
C ALA A 93 -4.66 -13.44 -8.38
N TYR A 94 -4.13 -12.21 -8.39
CA TYR A 94 -4.92 -11.00 -8.16
C TYR A 94 -4.82 -9.95 -9.27
N GLY A 95 -3.94 -10.13 -10.26
CA GLY A 95 -3.59 -9.08 -11.21
C GLY A 95 -2.44 -8.20 -10.71
N ALA A 96 -2.05 -7.19 -11.49
CA ALA A 96 -0.80 -6.46 -11.24
C ALA A 96 -0.88 -5.41 -10.12
N ASP A 97 -2.08 -4.93 -9.81
CA ASP A 97 -2.26 -3.78 -8.92
C ASP A 97 -2.10 -4.19 -7.44
N MET A 98 -1.67 -3.25 -6.61
CA MET A 98 -1.46 -3.50 -5.18
C MET A 98 -2.75 -3.24 -4.41
N TYR A 99 -3.26 -4.25 -3.71
CA TYR A 99 -4.39 -4.09 -2.78
C TYR A 99 -3.88 -3.81 -1.36
N LEU A 100 -3.33 -2.60 -1.18
CA LEU A 100 -2.80 -2.09 0.09
C LEU A 100 -3.24 -0.63 0.27
N MET A 101 -3.49 -0.21 1.51
CA MET A 101 -3.81 1.19 1.81
C MET A 101 -2.57 2.09 1.63
N HIS A 102 -2.72 3.24 0.97
CA HIS A 102 -1.76 4.33 1.11
C HIS A 102 -1.80 4.90 2.54
N TRP A 103 -0.72 5.51 3.03
CA TRP A 103 -0.62 5.81 4.46
C TRP A 103 -1.32 7.10 4.91
N LEU A 104 -1.49 8.09 4.03
CA LEU A 104 -1.97 9.44 4.35
C LEU A 104 -2.86 10.02 3.23
#